data_AF-A0A119HFM5-F1
#
_entry.id   AF-A0A119HFM5-F1
#
_cell.length_a   1.000
_cell.length_b   1.000
_cell.length_c   1.000
_cell.angle_alpha   90.00
_cell.angle_beta   90.00
_cell.angle_gamma   90.00
#
_symmetry.space_group_name_H-M   'P 1'
#
loop_
_entity.id
_entity.type
_entity.pdbx_description
1 polymer ?
#
loop_
_entity_poly.entity_id
_entity_poly.type
_entity_poly.pdbx_seq_one_letter_code
_entity_poly.pdbx_strand_id
1 'polypeptide(L)'
;MNVLIVAEKPLISRSIAPAARRHWPQDSITFVHAVPYGNIGFRYPRGLKLDEFPLLSEPRDKLVSWEEWACAPLKLTSDASLVPEVMSRELFITADIIVCACDADHTGAVGFEVLMRQVFGDDRALDCPALVIHSLYEVDVEKAFAQLMPVREAYSSSLEYGRTKRYFDWNWNANSLAILGDVQRRVGAPGNAPPMSKYALQLLYGLRARQPMTEGRIVNLMQNWPGTGRYKPATGERRPQLGSPASVSPIIENLLFSGFLETTVVAGRAHLGLSGRGRALLNLLHPDCEDADLPFRLHAWCEQGAAAKPAIDRYIKTFFGKQKRFAPHAQAT
;
A
#
# COMPACT_ATOMS: atom_id res chain seq x y z
N MET A 1 -25.57 -7.01 22.80
CA MET A 1 -24.61 -5.99 22.35
C MET A 1 -24.51 -6.03 20.83
N ASN A 2 -24.06 -4.93 20.23
CA ASN A 2 -23.70 -4.83 18.82
C ASN A 2 -22.18 -4.95 18.71
N VAL A 3 -21.72 -6.05 18.15
CA VAL A 3 -20.30 -6.35 17.92
C VAL A 3 -19.99 -6.07 16.46
N LEU A 4 -19.05 -5.15 16.21
CA LEU A 4 -18.52 -4.90 14.88
C LEU A 4 -17.11 -5.48 14.78
N ILE A 5 -16.87 -6.37 13.81
CA ILE A 5 -15.55 -6.95 13.56
C ILE A 5 -15.04 -6.40 12.22
N VAL A 6 -13.91 -5.71 12.23
CA VAL A 6 -13.30 -5.14 11.03
C VAL A 6 -12.20 -6.08 10.53
N ALA A 7 -12.43 -6.76 9.42
CA ALA A 7 -11.46 -7.65 8.77
C ALA A 7 -10.97 -7.06 7.44
N GLU A 8 -9.93 -7.60 6.80
CA GLU A 8 -9.51 -7.11 5.48
C GLU A 8 -10.36 -7.64 4.32
N LYS A 9 -10.82 -8.89 4.42
CA LYS A 9 -11.45 -9.62 3.31
C LYS A 9 -12.54 -10.60 3.79
N PRO A 10 -13.61 -10.83 3.00
CA PRO A 10 -14.72 -11.72 3.40
C PRO A 10 -14.31 -13.15 3.78
N LEU A 11 -13.20 -13.64 3.22
CA LEU A 11 -12.67 -14.96 3.58
C LEU A 11 -12.34 -15.05 5.06
N ILE A 12 -11.72 -14.03 5.65
CA ILE A 12 -11.40 -14.01 7.09
C ILE A 12 -12.70 -14.07 7.90
N SER A 13 -13.67 -13.22 7.58
CA SER A 13 -14.97 -13.16 8.26
C SER A 13 -15.68 -14.52 8.26
N ARG A 14 -15.67 -15.23 7.12
CA ARG A 14 -16.21 -16.60 7.02
C ARG A 14 -15.48 -17.59 7.91
N SER A 15 -14.15 -17.50 7.97
CA SER A 15 -13.33 -18.39 8.80
C SER A 15 -13.53 -18.14 10.30
N ILE A 16 -13.74 -16.89 10.72
CA ILE A 16 -13.86 -16.55 12.15
C ILE A 16 -15.30 -16.50 12.68
N ALA A 17 -16.30 -16.44 11.79
CA ALA A 17 -17.71 -16.36 12.19
C ALA A 17 -18.16 -17.47 13.17
N PRO A 18 -17.79 -18.75 13.01
CA PRO A 18 -18.17 -19.78 13.97
C PRO A 18 -17.64 -19.50 15.38
N ALA A 19 -16.37 -19.09 15.49
CA ALA A 19 -15.74 -18.74 16.75
C ALA A 19 -16.33 -17.46 17.36
N ALA A 20 -16.59 -16.44 16.53
CA ALA A 20 -17.25 -15.20 16.96
C ALA A 20 -18.64 -15.48 17.56
N ARG A 21 -19.45 -16.37 16.97
CA ARG A 21 -20.74 -16.78 17.53
C ARG A 21 -20.59 -17.52 18.86
N ARG A 22 -19.58 -18.36 19.02
CA ARG A 22 -19.32 -19.04 20.31
C ARG A 22 -18.92 -18.05 21.40
N HIS A 23 -18.11 -17.04 21.05
CA HIS A 23 -17.65 -16.02 21.97
C HIS A 23 -18.77 -15.03 22.36
N TRP A 24 -19.65 -14.69 21.41
CA TRP A 24 -20.77 -13.78 21.59
C TRP A 24 -22.11 -14.42 21.15
N PRO A 25 -22.64 -15.39 21.93
CA PRO A 25 -23.75 -16.24 21.50
C PRO A 25 -25.04 -15.48 21.24
N GLN A 26 -25.32 -14.43 22.00
CA GLN A 26 -26.58 -13.67 21.95
C GLN A 26 -26.45 -12.27 21.33
N ASP A 27 -25.25 -11.90 20.88
CA ASP A 27 -25.01 -10.56 20.34
C ASP A 27 -25.27 -10.49 18.84
N SER A 28 -25.54 -9.26 18.36
CA SER A 28 -25.59 -8.95 16.93
C SER A 28 -24.17 -8.71 16.44
N ILE A 29 -23.67 -9.57 15.55
CA ILE A 29 -22.29 -9.49 15.03
C ILE A 29 -22.35 -9.07 13.57
N THR A 30 -21.68 -7.97 13.23
CA THR A 30 -21.50 -7.52 11.84
C THR A 30 -20.00 -7.47 11.51
N PHE A 31 -19.64 -7.92 10.32
CA PHE A 31 -18.29 -7.86 9.78
C PHE A 31 -18.21 -6.74 8.74
N VAL A 32 -17.24 -5.83 8.89
CA VAL A 32 -16.89 -4.82 7.88
C VAL A 32 -15.52 -5.13 7.31
N HIS A 33 -15.36 -4.93 6.00
CA HIS A 33 -14.11 -5.27 5.30
C HIS A 33 -13.31 -4.01 4.95
N ALA A 34 -12.21 -3.75 5.66
CA ALA A 34 -11.31 -2.62 5.44
C ALA A 34 -10.22 -2.96 4.41
N VAL A 35 -10.60 -3.11 3.13
CA VAL A 35 -9.67 -3.46 2.05
C VAL A 35 -8.63 -2.34 1.87
N PRO A 36 -7.33 -2.55 2.19
CA PRO A 36 -6.37 -1.45 2.32
C PRO A 36 -6.12 -0.63 1.03
N TYR A 37 -6.24 -1.26 -0.14
CA TYR A 37 -6.04 -0.61 -1.44
C TYR A 37 -7.36 -0.26 -2.16
N GLY A 38 -8.49 -0.71 -1.63
CA GLY A 38 -9.82 -0.43 -2.17
C GLY A 38 -10.51 0.72 -1.45
N ASN A 39 -10.45 0.74 -0.12
CA ASN A 39 -11.25 1.63 0.70
C ASN A 39 -10.47 2.84 1.24
N ILE A 40 -9.15 2.70 1.34
CA ILE A 40 -8.29 3.66 2.05
C ILE A 40 -7.25 4.21 1.07
N GLY A 41 -7.34 5.51 0.82
CA GLY A 41 -6.45 6.24 -0.09
C GLY A 41 -5.85 7.48 0.55
N PHE A 42 -5.20 8.27 -0.30
CA PHE A 42 -4.67 9.58 0.05
C PHE A 42 -5.47 10.69 -0.64
N ARG A 43 -5.62 11.82 0.06
CA ARG A 43 -6.05 13.10 -0.50
C ARG A 43 -4.82 13.93 -0.83
N TYR A 44 -4.46 13.96 -2.10
CA TYR A 44 -3.34 14.79 -2.57
C TYR A 44 -3.75 16.27 -2.67
N PRO A 45 -2.81 17.21 -2.46
CA PRO A 45 -3.07 18.63 -2.64
C PRO A 45 -3.37 18.94 -4.12
N ARG A 46 -4.19 19.95 -4.35
CA ARG A 46 -4.58 20.44 -5.69
C ARG A 46 -4.23 21.92 -5.82
N GLY A 47 -4.00 22.37 -7.05
CA GLY A 47 -3.77 23.78 -7.35
C GLY A 47 -2.40 24.32 -6.96
N LEU A 48 -1.47 23.46 -6.53
CA LEU A 48 -0.09 23.85 -6.26
C LEU A 48 0.66 24.11 -7.58
N LYS A 49 1.49 25.15 -7.59
CA LYS A 49 2.42 25.48 -8.66
C LYS A 49 3.69 24.64 -8.56
N LEU A 50 4.41 24.50 -9.68
CA LEU A 50 5.61 23.67 -9.73
C LEU A 50 6.73 24.19 -8.81
N ASP A 51 6.82 25.50 -8.57
CA ASP A 51 7.80 26.13 -7.67
C ASP A 51 7.63 25.71 -6.20
N GLU A 52 6.42 25.31 -5.79
CA GLU A 52 6.08 24.82 -4.44
C GLU A 52 6.58 23.38 -4.16
N PHE A 53 7.11 22.68 -5.19
CA PHE A 53 7.72 21.35 -5.04
C PHE A 53 9.26 21.42 -4.93
N PRO A 54 9.94 20.52 -4.16
CA PRO A 54 9.37 19.36 -3.49
C PRO A 54 8.55 19.70 -2.25
N LEU A 55 7.35 19.13 -2.16
CA LEU A 55 6.45 19.28 -1.04
C LEU A 55 6.80 18.28 0.06
N LEU A 56 6.79 18.74 1.32
CA LEU A 56 6.77 17.90 2.50
C LEU A 56 5.54 18.23 3.34
N SER A 57 4.73 17.23 3.66
CA SER A 57 3.58 17.38 4.55
C SER A 57 3.21 16.04 5.16
N GLU A 58 2.45 16.10 6.24
CA GLU A 58 1.81 14.92 6.81
C GLU A 58 0.78 14.34 5.83
N PRO A 59 0.60 13.01 5.81
CA PRO A 59 -0.40 12.35 5.00
C PRO A 59 -1.80 12.84 5.32
N ARG A 60 -2.58 13.06 4.26
CA ARG A 60 -4.02 13.28 4.37
C ARG A 60 -4.71 12.05 3.83
N ASP A 61 -5.38 11.32 4.71
CA ASP A 61 -6.11 10.13 4.31
C ASP A 61 -7.44 10.49 3.61
N LYS A 62 -7.94 9.54 2.84
CA LYS A 62 -9.25 9.58 2.22
C LYS A 62 -9.87 8.19 2.34
N LEU A 63 -11.06 8.10 2.91
CA LEU A 63 -11.91 6.92 2.69
C LEU A 63 -12.69 7.07 1.38
N VAL A 64 -12.94 5.94 0.71
CA VAL A 64 -13.97 5.88 -0.32
C VAL A 64 -15.34 6.16 0.28
N SER A 65 -16.30 6.54 -0.57
CA SER A 65 -17.67 6.68 -0.12
C SER A 65 -18.24 5.31 0.32
N TRP A 66 -19.27 5.31 1.17
CA TRP A 66 -19.86 4.07 1.68
C TRP A 66 -20.50 3.24 0.56
N GLU A 67 -20.95 3.91 -0.50
CA GLU A 67 -21.53 3.33 -1.71
C GLU A 67 -20.47 2.65 -2.60
N GLU A 68 -19.22 3.11 -2.55
CA GLU A 68 -18.09 2.58 -3.31
C GLU A 68 -17.27 1.55 -2.52
N TRP A 69 -17.77 1.13 -1.35
CA TRP A 69 -17.04 0.21 -0.48
C TRP A 69 -16.80 -1.13 -1.16
N ALA A 70 -15.54 -1.57 -1.21
CA ALA A 70 -15.13 -2.66 -2.10
C ALA A 70 -15.80 -4.02 -1.81
N CYS A 71 -16.23 -4.26 -0.57
CA CYS A 71 -16.86 -5.49 -0.14
C CYS A 71 -18.01 -5.20 0.82
N ALA A 72 -19.23 -5.63 0.47
CA ALA A 72 -20.37 -5.48 1.36
C ALA A 72 -20.08 -6.06 2.77
N PRO A 73 -20.49 -5.37 3.84
CA PRO A 73 -20.51 -5.94 5.18
C PRO A 73 -21.30 -7.24 5.23
N LEU A 74 -21.00 -8.09 6.21
CA LEU A 74 -21.70 -9.35 6.44
C LEU A 74 -22.25 -9.37 7.86
N LYS A 75 -23.56 -9.56 8.01
CA LYS A 75 -24.20 -9.78 9.30
C LYS A 75 -24.25 -11.27 9.60
N LEU A 76 -23.84 -11.65 10.81
CA LEU A 76 -23.97 -13.01 11.33
C LEU A 76 -25.32 -13.18 12.02
N THR A 77 -26.18 -13.97 11.41
CA THR A 77 -27.52 -14.30 11.93
C THR A 77 -27.44 -15.32 13.07
N SER A 78 -28.58 -15.55 13.73
CA SER A 78 -28.69 -16.50 14.85
C SER A 78 -28.48 -17.96 14.45
N ASP A 79 -28.74 -18.32 13.18
CA ASP A 79 -28.46 -19.64 12.60
C ASP A 79 -27.01 -19.78 12.09
N ALA A 80 -26.14 -18.84 12.46
CA ALA A 80 -24.72 -18.77 12.06
C ALA A 80 -24.48 -18.61 10.55
N SER A 81 -25.47 -18.16 9.77
CA SER A 81 -25.28 -17.76 8.39
C SER A 81 -24.78 -16.31 8.25
N LEU A 82 -24.08 -16.03 7.16
CA LEU A 82 -23.57 -14.69 6.84
C LEU A 82 -24.40 -14.08 5.71
N VAL A 83 -25.09 -12.99 6.00
CA VAL A 83 -25.93 -12.28 5.04
C VAL A 83 -25.34 -10.90 4.72
N PRO A 84 -25.37 -10.44 3.46
CA PRO A 84 -24.93 -9.09 3.13
C PRO A 84 -25.72 -8.02 3.88
N GLU A 85 -25.03 -6.97 4.31
CA GLU A 85 -25.60 -5.78 4.94
C GLU A 85 -25.14 -4.52 4.19
N VAL A 86 -25.89 -3.42 4.31
CA VAL A 86 -25.55 -2.16 3.66
C VAL A 86 -24.41 -1.49 4.42
N MET A 87 -23.37 -1.09 3.70
CA MET A 87 -22.27 -0.32 4.27
C MET A 87 -22.75 1.06 4.69
N SER A 88 -22.50 1.44 5.95
CA SER A 88 -22.84 2.77 6.44
C SER A 88 -22.00 3.16 7.64
N ARG A 89 -22.02 4.46 7.99
CA ARG A 89 -21.35 4.99 9.18
C ARG A 89 -22.03 4.49 10.46
N GLU A 90 -23.33 4.23 10.39
CA GLU A 90 -24.17 3.75 11.49
C GLU A 90 -23.64 2.44 12.08
N LEU A 91 -23.13 1.54 11.25
CA LEU A 91 -22.50 0.27 11.69
C LEU A 91 -21.39 0.48 12.74
N PHE A 92 -20.65 1.58 12.65
CA PHE A 92 -19.57 1.90 13.60
C PHE A 92 -20.08 2.62 14.82
N ILE A 93 -20.91 3.64 14.66
CA ILE A 93 -21.35 4.50 15.78
C ILE A 93 -22.36 3.79 16.70
N THR A 94 -23.02 2.73 16.22
CA THR A 94 -23.98 1.93 17.00
C THR A 94 -23.37 0.65 17.59
N ALA A 95 -22.09 0.38 17.30
CA ALA A 95 -21.38 -0.74 17.86
C ALA A 95 -21.04 -0.47 19.34
N ASP A 96 -21.36 -1.43 20.20
CA ASP A 96 -20.94 -1.42 21.60
C ASP A 96 -19.45 -1.78 21.72
N ILE A 97 -18.97 -2.63 20.81
CA ILE A 97 -17.58 -3.07 20.71
C ILE A 97 -17.15 -3.16 19.25
N ILE A 98 -15.95 -2.66 18.96
CA ILE A 98 -15.33 -2.73 17.64
C ILE A 98 -14.04 -3.52 17.77
N VAL A 99 -13.91 -4.60 17.01
CA VAL A 99 -12.76 -5.52 17.04
C VAL A 99 -11.96 -5.39 15.76
N CYS A 100 -10.65 -5.18 15.86
CA CYS A 100 -9.74 -5.24 14.73
C CYS A 100 -9.37 -6.71 14.44
N ALA A 101 -9.72 -7.20 13.26
CA ALA A 101 -9.36 -8.54 12.75
C ALA A 101 -8.68 -8.44 11.37
N CYS A 102 -7.96 -7.33 11.12
CA CYS A 102 -7.17 -7.15 9.91
C CYS A 102 -5.95 -8.08 9.90
N ASP A 103 -5.32 -8.24 8.72
CA ASP A 103 -4.11 -9.06 8.58
C ASP A 103 -3.04 -8.54 9.57
N ALA A 104 -2.28 -9.46 10.16
CA ALA A 104 -1.33 -9.17 11.23
C ALA A 104 -0.03 -8.52 10.72
N ASP A 105 -0.16 -7.41 9.99
CA ASP A 105 0.92 -6.63 9.43
C ASP A 105 0.69 -5.10 9.53
N HIS A 106 1.66 -4.33 9.06
CA HIS A 106 1.59 -2.86 9.07
C HIS A 106 0.51 -2.27 8.16
N THR A 107 0.06 -3.01 7.14
CA THR A 107 -0.99 -2.55 6.22
C THR A 107 -2.35 -2.68 6.91
N GLY A 108 -2.63 -3.83 7.51
CA GLY A 108 -3.87 -4.08 8.24
C GLY A 108 -4.02 -3.19 9.46
N ALA A 109 -2.97 -3.09 10.29
CA ALA A 109 -2.97 -2.27 11.50
C ALA A 109 -3.29 -0.79 11.21
N VAL A 110 -2.57 -0.20 10.25
CA VAL A 110 -2.79 1.21 9.88
C VAL A 110 -4.08 1.40 9.07
N GLY A 111 -4.50 0.40 8.29
CA GLY A 111 -5.80 0.41 7.62
C GLY A 111 -6.95 0.57 8.61
N PHE A 112 -6.94 -0.23 9.68
CA PHE A 112 -7.90 -0.12 10.77
C PHE A 112 -7.82 1.24 11.48
N GLU A 113 -6.61 1.70 11.84
CA GLU A 113 -6.39 3.00 12.47
C GLU A 113 -6.99 4.15 11.63
N VAL A 114 -6.67 4.20 10.33
CA VAL A 114 -7.16 5.25 9.43
C VAL A 114 -8.68 5.20 9.31
N LEU A 115 -9.26 4.02 9.17
CA LEU A 115 -10.72 3.85 9.12
C LEU A 115 -11.38 4.43 10.37
N MET A 116 -10.93 4.03 11.54
CA MET A 116 -11.49 4.48 12.82
C MET A 116 -11.33 5.98 13.00
N ARG A 117 -10.15 6.54 12.70
CA ARG A 117 -9.91 7.99 12.77
C ARG A 117 -10.81 8.76 11.81
N GLN A 118 -11.10 8.24 10.63
CA GLN A 118 -11.99 8.90 9.66
C GLN A 118 -13.47 8.81 10.06
N VAL A 119 -13.87 7.76 10.77
CA VAL A 119 -15.25 7.62 11.29
C VAL A 119 -15.49 8.52 12.51
N PHE A 120 -14.54 8.53 13.46
CA PHE A 120 -14.72 9.12 14.79
C PHE A 120 -13.97 10.44 15.02
N GLY A 121 -12.88 10.70 14.28
CA GLY A 121 -12.07 11.90 14.44
C GLY A 121 -11.03 11.86 15.57
N ASP A 122 -10.81 10.70 16.20
CA ASP A 122 -9.87 10.50 17.30
C ASP A 122 -9.08 9.18 17.18
N ASP A 123 -8.22 8.89 18.16
CA ASP A 123 -7.31 7.74 18.18
C ASP A 123 -7.88 6.51 18.92
N ARG A 124 -9.20 6.42 19.11
CA ARG A 124 -9.83 5.30 19.86
C ARG A 124 -9.54 3.92 19.27
N ALA A 125 -9.12 3.86 18.01
CA ALA A 125 -8.70 2.63 17.34
C ALA A 125 -7.65 1.87 18.16
N LEU A 126 -6.77 2.60 18.87
CA LEU A 126 -5.69 2.06 19.67
C LEU A 126 -6.17 1.26 20.89
N ASP A 127 -7.39 1.52 21.35
CA ASP A 127 -8.01 0.88 22.52
C ASP A 127 -9.00 -0.21 22.13
N CYS A 128 -9.32 -0.34 20.84
CA CYS A 128 -10.13 -1.45 20.36
C CYS A 128 -9.41 -2.79 20.58
N PRO A 129 -10.14 -3.86 20.94
CA PRO A 129 -9.59 -5.21 20.96
C PRO A 129 -9.13 -5.63 19.57
N ALA A 130 -8.00 -6.33 19.52
CA ALA A 130 -7.41 -6.93 18.33
C ALA A 130 -7.50 -8.45 18.40
N LEU A 131 -8.04 -9.03 17.34
CA LEU A 131 -8.04 -10.45 17.03
C LEU A 131 -6.88 -10.74 16.10
N VAL A 132 -5.71 -11.08 16.67
CA VAL A 132 -4.48 -11.32 15.91
C VAL A 132 -4.49 -12.75 15.35
N ILE A 133 -4.63 -12.87 14.04
CA ILE A 133 -4.74 -14.16 13.36
C ILE A 133 -3.52 -14.40 12.47
N HIS A 134 -2.80 -15.49 12.74
CA HIS A 134 -1.69 -15.96 11.89
C HIS A 134 -2.05 -17.21 11.07
N SER A 135 -3.17 -17.84 11.40
CA SER A 135 -3.63 -19.11 10.84
C SER A 135 -5.15 -19.16 10.90
N LEU A 136 -5.79 -19.72 9.87
CA LEU A 136 -7.26 -19.87 9.80
C LEU A 136 -7.74 -21.22 10.32
N TYR A 137 -6.87 -22.02 10.96
CA TYR A 137 -7.30 -23.23 11.64
C TYR A 137 -8.15 -22.88 12.86
N GLU A 138 -9.23 -23.64 13.08
CA GLU A 138 -10.23 -23.37 14.12
C GLU A 138 -9.60 -23.19 15.50
N VAL A 139 -8.64 -24.04 15.87
CA VAL A 139 -7.93 -23.95 17.16
C VAL A 139 -7.17 -22.65 17.34
N ASP A 140 -6.55 -22.13 16.29
CA ASP A 140 -5.78 -20.88 16.33
C ASP A 140 -6.71 -19.67 16.41
N VAL A 141 -7.84 -19.72 15.69
CA VAL A 141 -8.88 -18.69 15.74
C VAL A 141 -9.50 -18.62 17.15
N GLU A 142 -9.86 -19.76 17.74
CA GLU A 142 -10.39 -19.82 19.12
C GLU A 142 -9.40 -19.25 20.13
N LYS A 143 -8.12 -19.62 20.00
CA LYS A 143 -7.05 -19.07 20.84
C LYS A 143 -6.95 -17.55 20.70
N ALA A 144 -7.05 -17.03 19.48
CA ALA A 144 -7.00 -15.59 19.24
C ALA A 144 -8.18 -14.86 19.92
N PHE A 145 -9.40 -15.42 19.89
CA PHE A 145 -10.55 -14.85 20.61
C PHE A 145 -10.39 -14.88 22.12
N ALA A 146 -9.74 -15.91 22.67
CA ALA A 146 -9.45 -15.97 24.11
C ALA A 146 -8.35 -14.98 24.54
N GLN A 147 -7.60 -14.41 23.60
CA GLN A 147 -6.42 -13.57 23.84
C GLN A 147 -6.55 -12.17 23.20
N LEU A 148 -7.78 -11.65 23.12
CA LEU A 148 -8.00 -10.28 22.67
C LEU A 148 -7.21 -9.30 23.55
N MET A 149 -6.50 -8.39 22.89
CA MET A 149 -5.72 -7.34 23.54
C MET A 149 -5.88 -6.02 22.78
N PRO A 150 -5.62 -4.86 23.40
CA PRO A 150 -5.72 -3.58 22.69
C PRO A 150 -4.84 -3.53 21.42
N VAL A 151 -5.33 -2.88 20.37
CA VAL A 151 -4.59 -2.68 19.11
C VAL A 151 -3.21 -2.07 19.34
N ARG A 152 -3.08 -1.13 20.28
CA ARG A 152 -1.78 -0.53 20.65
C ARG A 152 -0.75 -1.55 21.12
N GLU A 153 -1.18 -2.62 21.77
CA GLU A 153 -0.31 -3.69 22.27
C GLU A 153 -0.04 -4.71 21.16
N ALA A 154 -1.11 -5.19 20.51
CA ALA A 154 -1.04 -6.19 19.43
C ALA A 154 -0.19 -5.74 18.24
N TYR A 155 -0.22 -4.45 17.91
CA TYR A 155 0.32 -3.91 16.66
C TYR A 155 1.29 -2.74 16.86
N SER A 156 1.90 -2.56 18.03
CA SER A 156 2.80 -1.43 18.32
C SER A 156 3.86 -1.20 17.23
N SER A 157 4.61 -2.24 16.86
CA SER A 157 5.64 -2.15 15.80
C SER A 157 5.04 -1.95 14.41
N SER A 158 3.96 -2.67 14.10
CA SER A 158 3.24 -2.59 12.82
C SER A 158 2.65 -1.20 12.56
N LEU A 159 2.13 -0.52 13.60
CA LEU A 159 1.57 0.82 13.50
C LEU A 159 2.68 1.84 13.17
N GLU A 160 3.78 1.84 13.91
CA GLU A 160 4.89 2.77 13.66
C GLU A 160 5.53 2.55 12.28
N TYR A 161 5.73 1.29 11.90
CA TYR A 161 6.20 0.92 10.58
C TYR A 161 5.26 1.45 9.49
N GLY A 162 3.96 1.19 9.62
CA GLY A 162 2.95 1.56 8.64
C GLY A 162 2.76 3.07 8.52
N ARG A 163 2.76 3.81 9.64
CA ARG A 163 2.69 5.28 9.67
C ARG A 163 3.88 5.90 8.95
N THR A 164 5.10 5.42 9.22
CA THR A 164 6.32 5.87 8.56
C THR A 164 6.30 5.58 7.06
N LYS A 165 5.85 4.38 6.68
CA LYS A 165 5.67 4.01 5.28
C LYS A 165 4.66 4.90 4.57
N ARG A 166 3.51 5.18 5.20
CA ARG A 166 2.49 6.09 4.65
C ARG A 166 3.01 7.51 4.50
N TYR A 167 3.80 7.99 5.46
CA TYR A 167 4.48 9.29 5.36
C TYR A 167 5.37 9.35 4.11
N PHE A 168 6.21 8.34 3.89
CA PHE A 168 7.02 8.25 2.68
C PHE A 168 6.15 8.19 1.42
N ASP A 169 5.16 7.30 1.38
CA ASP A 169 4.33 7.05 0.20
C ASP A 169 3.51 8.27 -0.20
N TRP A 170 2.94 8.99 0.76
CA TRP A 170 2.19 10.23 0.50
C TRP A 170 3.10 11.29 -0.13
N ASN A 171 4.28 11.52 0.47
CA ASN A 171 5.22 12.52 -0.01
C ASN A 171 5.80 12.13 -1.37
N TRP A 172 6.14 10.85 -1.58
CA TRP A 172 6.56 10.36 -2.90
C TRP A 172 5.49 10.63 -3.95
N ASN A 173 4.25 10.23 -3.69
CA ASN A 173 3.17 10.32 -4.67
C ASN A 173 2.81 11.77 -5.00
N ALA A 174 2.72 12.65 -4.00
CA ALA A 174 2.44 14.08 -4.23
C ALA A 174 3.50 14.73 -5.13
N ASN A 175 4.78 14.46 -4.87
CA ASN A 175 5.88 14.99 -5.67
C ASN A 175 5.99 14.33 -7.05
N SER A 176 5.79 13.00 -7.13
CA SER A 176 5.82 12.25 -8.38
C SER A 176 4.75 12.73 -9.36
N LEU A 177 3.52 12.96 -8.87
CA LEU A 177 2.42 13.51 -9.66
C LEU A 177 2.79 14.83 -10.37
N ALA A 178 3.46 15.74 -9.65
CA ALA A 178 3.82 17.05 -10.18
C ALA A 178 5.07 16.98 -11.07
N ILE A 179 6.13 16.33 -10.59
CA ILE A 179 7.46 16.39 -11.23
C ILE A 179 7.63 15.27 -12.24
N LEU A 180 7.43 14.01 -11.85
CA LEU A 180 7.58 12.87 -12.76
C LEU A 180 6.40 12.80 -13.75
N GLY A 181 5.20 13.22 -13.34
CA GLY A 181 4.05 13.33 -14.23
C GLY A 181 4.30 14.25 -15.42
N ASP A 182 5.09 15.32 -15.25
CA ASP A 182 5.50 16.17 -16.37
C ASP A 182 6.43 15.43 -17.34
N VAL A 183 7.40 14.69 -16.82
CA VAL A 183 8.30 13.85 -17.62
C VAL A 183 7.49 12.78 -18.38
N GLN A 184 6.52 12.13 -17.73
CA GLN A 184 5.63 11.15 -18.35
C GLN A 184 4.86 11.78 -19.54
N ARG A 185 4.33 13.00 -19.39
CA ARG A 185 3.62 13.70 -20.47
C ARG A 185 4.55 14.07 -21.63
N ARG A 186 5.77 14.54 -21.36
CA ARG A 186 6.75 14.91 -22.39
C ARG A 186 7.14 13.75 -23.31
N VAL A 187 7.14 12.52 -22.78
CA VAL A 187 7.39 11.31 -23.59
C VAL A 187 6.13 10.71 -24.20
N GLY A 188 4.99 11.39 -24.07
CA GLY A 188 3.72 10.98 -24.67
C GLY A 188 3.01 9.84 -23.94
N ALA A 189 3.15 9.74 -22.61
CA ALA A 189 2.27 8.86 -21.83
C ALA A 189 0.80 9.34 -21.92
N PRO A 190 -0.19 8.44 -21.90
CA PRO A 190 -1.61 8.80 -21.90
C PRO A 190 -1.97 9.81 -20.81
N GLY A 191 -2.94 10.70 -21.05
CA GLY A 191 -3.37 11.71 -20.07
C GLY A 191 -3.94 11.12 -18.77
N ASN A 192 -4.46 9.89 -18.83
CA ASN A 192 -4.93 9.11 -17.69
C ASN A 192 -3.91 8.05 -17.22
N ALA A 193 -2.64 8.15 -17.64
CA ALA A 193 -1.59 7.26 -17.16
C ALA A 193 -1.45 7.36 -15.63
N PRO A 194 -1.33 6.22 -14.93
CA PRO A 194 -1.07 6.21 -13.50
C PRO A 194 0.22 6.98 -13.15
N PRO A 195 0.28 7.60 -11.96
CA PRO A 195 1.48 8.28 -11.50
C PRO A 195 2.64 7.29 -11.36
N MET A 196 3.86 7.73 -11.68
CA MET A 196 5.06 6.91 -11.51
C MET A 196 5.29 6.57 -10.04
N SER A 197 5.05 5.31 -9.67
CA SER A 197 5.35 4.84 -8.32
C SER A 197 6.87 4.62 -8.15
N LYS A 198 7.33 4.66 -6.90
CA LYS A 198 8.73 4.40 -6.56
C LYS A 198 9.25 3.07 -7.11
N TYR A 199 8.42 2.02 -7.03
CA TYR A 199 8.80 0.69 -7.47
C TYR A 199 8.67 0.51 -8.97
N ALA A 200 7.70 1.18 -9.60
CA ALA A 200 7.60 1.22 -11.06
C ALA A 200 8.85 1.85 -11.67
N LEU A 201 9.33 2.96 -11.10
CA LEU A 201 10.55 3.62 -11.56
C LEU A 201 11.79 2.72 -11.42
N GLN A 202 11.99 2.13 -10.24
CA GLN A 202 13.14 1.25 -10.03
C GLN A 202 13.08 0.00 -10.92
N LEU A 203 11.87 -0.52 -11.20
CA LEU A 203 11.70 -1.61 -12.15
C LEU A 203 12.15 -1.21 -13.56
N LEU A 204 11.78 -0.02 -14.05
CA LEU A 204 12.22 0.47 -15.37
C LEU A 204 13.76 0.55 -15.45
N TYR A 205 14.42 1.06 -14.42
CA TYR A 205 15.90 1.05 -14.36
C TYR A 205 16.46 -0.37 -14.35
N GLY A 206 15.89 -1.28 -13.56
CA GLY A 206 16.31 -2.69 -13.51
C GLY A 206 16.15 -3.44 -14.83
N LEU A 207 15.22 -3.00 -15.68
CA LEU A 207 14.99 -3.56 -17.02
C LEU A 207 15.82 -2.89 -18.11
N ARG A 208 16.43 -1.71 -17.87
CA ARG A 208 17.13 -0.89 -18.87
C ARG A 208 18.18 -1.66 -19.68
N ALA A 209 18.95 -2.53 -19.03
CA ALA A 209 20.03 -3.31 -19.65
C ALA A 209 19.68 -4.79 -19.85
N ARG A 210 18.41 -5.18 -19.65
CA ARG A 210 17.98 -6.58 -19.71
C ARG A 210 17.27 -6.86 -21.03
N GLN A 211 17.46 -8.08 -21.54
CA GLN A 211 16.63 -8.59 -22.63
C GLN A 211 15.17 -8.73 -22.16
N PRO A 212 14.18 -8.59 -23.07
CA PRO A 212 12.78 -8.85 -22.74
C PRO A 212 12.61 -10.22 -22.08
N MET A 213 11.74 -10.31 -21.07
CA MET A 213 11.52 -11.52 -20.30
C MET A 213 10.04 -11.74 -20.00
N THR A 214 9.63 -12.98 -19.73
CA THR A 214 8.24 -13.27 -19.37
C THR A 214 7.83 -12.53 -18.10
N GLU A 215 6.53 -12.23 -17.96
CA GLU A 215 5.99 -11.57 -16.77
C GLU A 215 6.38 -12.29 -15.49
N GLY A 216 6.29 -13.63 -15.45
CA GLY A 216 6.72 -14.42 -14.29
C GLY A 216 8.19 -14.22 -13.91
N ARG A 217 9.09 -13.96 -14.88
CA ARG A 217 10.50 -13.62 -14.58
C ARG A 217 10.65 -12.19 -14.06
N ILE A 218 9.82 -11.25 -14.52
CA ILE A 218 9.75 -9.90 -13.96
C ILE A 218 9.25 -9.93 -12.52
N VAL A 219 8.16 -10.67 -12.25
CA VAL A 219 7.63 -10.88 -10.90
C VAL A 219 8.70 -11.47 -9.98
N ASN A 220 9.44 -12.48 -10.44
CA ASN A 220 10.55 -13.06 -9.68
C ASN A 220 11.65 -12.03 -9.41
N LEU A 221 12.02 -11.20 -10.41
CA LEU A 221 13.00 -10.11 -10.23
C LEU A 221 12.52 -9.10 -9.18
N MET A 222 11.25 -8.73 -9.18
CA MET A 222 10.68 -7.79 -8.21
C MET A 222 10.66 -8.36 -6.79
N GLN A 223 10.34 -9.65 -6.64
CA GLN A 223 10.33 -10.35 -5.35
C GLN A 223 11.74 -10.61 -4.81
N ASN A 224 12.71 -10.85 -5.70
CA ASN A 224 14.11 -11.10 -5.38
C ASN A 224 14.98 -9.90 -5.76
N TRP A 225 14.49 -8.69 -5.50
CA TRP A 225 15.16 -7.47 -5.92
C TRP A 225 16.57 -7.39 -5.32
N PRO A 226 17.63 -7.28 -6.13
CA PRO A 226 19.00 -7.44 -5.64
C PRO A 226 19.52 -6.19 -4.91
N GLY A 227 18.95 -5.01 -5.19
CA GLY A 227 19.55 -3.74 -4.82
C GLY A 227 20.96 -3.59 -5.38
N THR A 228 21.79 -2.80 -4.70
CA THR A 228 23.22 -2.68 -4.98
C THR A 228 24.07 -3.70 -4.22
N GLY A 229 23.47 -4.44 -3.28
CA GLY A 229 24.16 -5.32 -2.34
C GLY A 229 24.69 -4.61 -1.08
N ARG A 230 24.51 -3.28 -0.97
CA ARG A 230 24.87 -2.51 0.24
C ARG A 230 24.08 -2.93 1.48
N TYR A 231 22.81 -3.27 1.29
CA TYR A 231 21.93 -3.72 2.36
C TYR A 231 21.87 -5.25 2.36
N LYS A 232 22.46 -5.86 3.38
CA LYS A 232 22.38 -7.31 3.59
C LYS A 232 21.28 -7.57 4.61
N PRO A 233 20.20 -8.29 4.25
CA PRO A 233 19.18 -8.69 5.21
C PRO A 233 19.80 -9.64 6.23
N ALA A 234 19.35 -9.59 7.49
CA ALA A 234 19.81 -10.55 8.47
C ALA A 234 19.33 -11.96 8.11
N THR A 235 20.00 -12.97 8.65
CA THR A 235 19.63 -14.38 8.41
C THR A 235 18.19 -14.62 8.87
N GLY A 236 17.32 -15.07 7.95
CA GLY A 236 15.91 -15.35 8.24
C GLY A 236 14.97 -14.15 8.02
N GLU A 237 15.49 -12.95 7.75
CA GLU A 237 14.65 -11.80 7.41
C GLU A 237 14.17 -11.85 5.95
N ARG A 238 12.90 -11.50 5.76
CA ARG A 238 12.35 -11.33 4.42
C ARG A 238 13.03 -10.14 3.75
N ARG A 239 13.62 -10.37 2.58
CA ARG A 239 14.25 -9.30 1.82
C ARG A 239 13.21 -8.25 1.39
N PRO A 240 13.51 -6.95 1.52
CA PRO A 240 12.72 -5.91 0.87
C PRO A 240 12.62 -6.16 -0.64
N GLN A 241 11.42 -5.96 -1.18
CA GLN A 241 11.05 -6.28 -2.56
C GLN A 241 10.40 -5.07 -3.24
N LEU A 242 10.35 -5.08 -4.58
CA LEU A 242 9.57 -4.10 -5.32
C LEU A 242 8.09 -4.46 -5.24
N GLY A 243 7.37 -3.77 -4.37
CA GLY A 243 5.93 -3.95 -4.16
C GLY A 243 5.60 -5.10 -3.22
N SER A 244 4.39 -5.09 -2.66
CA SER A 244 3.76 -6.23 -2.00
C SER A 244 3.18 -7.20 -3.03
N PRO A 245 2.84 -8.45 -2.66
CA PRO A 245 2.13 -9.38 -3.55
C PRO A 245 0.88 -8.78 -4.22
N ALA A 246 0.15 -7.90 -3.51
CA ALA A 246 -1.04 -7.23 -4.04
C ALA A 246 -0.73 -6.12 -5.08
N SER A 247 0.52 -5.65 -5.16
CA SER A 247 0.90 -4.51 -5.99
C SER A 247 1.81 -4.85 -7.18
N VAL A 248 2.39 -6.05 -7.22
CA VAL A 248 3.32 -6.44 -8.28
C VAL A 248 2.66 -6.43 -9.65
N SER A 249 1.52 -7.10 -9.82
CA SER A 249 0.79 -7.10 -11.10
C SER A 249 0.30 -5.69 -11.49
N PRO A 250 -0.34 -4.91 -10.58
CA PRO A 250 -0.70 -3.53 -10.88
C PRO A 250 0.48 -2.64 -11.32
N ILE A 251 1.69 -2.84 -10.76
CA ILE A 251 2.87 -2.08 -11.21
C ILE A 251 3.18 -2.39 -12.69
N ILE A 252 3.18 -3.66 -13.08
CA ILE A 252 3.48 -4.09 -14.45
C ILE A 252 2.39 -3.60 -15.42
N GLU A 253 1.12 -3.78 -15.06
CA GLU A 253 -0.03 -3.34 -15.84
C GLU A 253 -0.03 -1.82 -16.05
N ASN A 254 0.25 -1.04 -15.01
CA ASN A 254 0.33 0.41 -15.11
C ASN A 254 1.47 0.89 -16.02
N LEU A 255 2.61 0.18 -16.02
CA LEU A 255 3.73 0.47 -16.90
C LEU A 255 3.42 0.10 -18.36
N LEU A 256 2.71 -1.00 -18.60
CA LEU A 256 2.20 -1.38 -19.92
C LEU A 256 1.18 -0.36 -20.43
N PHE A 257 0.21 0.01 -19.59
CA PHE A 257 -0.79 1.02 -19.92
C PHE A 257 -0.17 2.38 -20.26
N SER A 258 0.87 2.78 -19.52
CA SER A 258 1.62 4.01 -19.80
C SER A 258 2.49 3.90 -21.08
N GLY A 259 2.64 2.70 -21.62
CA GLY A 259 3.49 2.36 -22.76
C GLY A 259 4.99 2.44 -22.46
N PHE A 260 5.40 2.31 -21.20
CA PHE A 260 6.82 2.24 -20.81
C PHE A 260 7.39 0.83 -20.93
N LEU A 261 6.52 -0.17 -20.85
CA LEU A 261 6.82 -1.53 -21.25
C LEU A 261 6.15 -1.84 -22.59
N GLU A 262 6.73 -2.77 -23.34
CA GLU A 262 6.16 -3.31 -24.57
C GLU A 262 6.20 -4.84 -24.55
N THR A 263 5.22 -5.44 -25.22
CA THR A 263 5.13 -6.88 -25.40
C THR A 263 5.80 -7.29 -26.71
N THR A 264 6.74 -8.22 -26.63
CA THR A 264 7.32 -8.91 -27.79
C THR A 264 7.04 -10.40 -27.71
N VAL A 265 7.08 -11.11 -28.85
CA VAL A 265 6.89 -12.56 -28.89
C VAL A 265 8.23 -13.23 -29.19
N VAL A 266 8.70 -14.06 -28.26
CA VAL A 266 9.93 -14.85 -28.40
C VAL A 266 9.57 -16.32 -28.18
N ALA A 267 9.86 -17.16 -29.19
CA ALA A 267 9.51 -18.59 -29.18
C ALA A 267 8.05 -18.87 -28.79
N GLY A 268 7.11 -18.09 -29.35
CA GLY A 268 5.67 -18.24 -29.10
C GLY A 268 5.18 -17.77 -27.72
N ARG A 269 6.02 -17.12 -26.91
CA ARG A 269 5.65 -16.60 -25.59
C ARG A 269 5.76 -15.08 -25.52
N ALA A 270 4.82 -14.45 -24.83
CA ALA A 270 4.87 -13.02 -24.54
C ALA A 270 6.03 -12.71 -23.58
N HIS A 271 6.87 -11.76 -23.99
CA HIS A 271 7.97 -11.21 -23.22
C HIS A 271 7.75 -9.71 -23.08
N LEU A 272 8.07 -9.18 -21.91
CA LEU A 272 7.96 -7.78 -21.57
C LEU A 272 9.36 -7.17 -21.52
N GLY A 273 9.53 -6.01 -22.16
CA GLY A 273 10.77 -5.26 -22.17
C GLY A 273 10.52 -3.77 -22.09
N LEU A 274 11.59 -3.00 -21.86
CA LEU A 274 11.54 -1.55 -21.85
C LEU A 274 11.29 -1.03 -23.28
N SER A 275 10.20 -0.29 -23.47
CA SER A 275 9.81 0.27 -24.76
C SER A 275 10.69 1.47 -25.16
N GLY A 276 10.57 1.94 -26.40
CA GLY A 276 11.20 3.20 -26.83
C GLY A 276 10.79 4.39 -25.96
N ARG A 277 9.51 4.48 -25.58
CA ARG A 277 9.00 5.50 -24.65
C ARG A 277 9.57 5.33 -23.25
N GLY A 278 9.67 4.10 -22.75
CA GLY A 278 10.30 3.81 -21.46
C GLY A 278 11.75 4.26 -21.41
N ARG A 279 12.52 4.04 -22.49
CA ARG A 279 13.90 4.54 -22.62
C ARG A 279 13.96 6.06 -22.66
N ALA A 280 13.09 6.70 -23.45
CA ALA A 280 13.00 8.15 -23.51
C ALA A 280 12.67 8.76 -22.13
N LEU A 281 11.77 8.13 -21.38
CA LEU A 281 11.46 8.55 -20.00
C LEU A 281 12.72 8.55 -19.14
N LEU A 282 13.46 7.45 -19.10
CA LEU A 282 14.67 7.33 -18.29
C LEU A 282 15.76 8.34 -18.70
N ASN A 283 15.86 8.70 -19.99
CA ASN A 283 16.80 9.70 -20.48
C ASN A 283 16.46 11.13 -20.04
N LEU A 284 15.18 11.41 -19.74
CA LEU A 284 14.74 12.69 -19.18
C LEU A 284 14.83 12.74 -17.64
N LEU A 285 15.25 11.64 -17.00
CA LEU A 285 15.46 11.59 -15.56
C LEU A 285 16.93 11.86 -15.21
N HIS A 286 17.14 12.60 -14.14
CA HIS A 286 18.46 12.78 -13.54
C HIS A 286 19.04 11.39 -13.16
N PRO A 287 20.34 11.13 -13.35
CA PRO A 287 20.94 9.83 -13.03
C PRO A 287 20.65 9.34 -11.61
N ASP A 288 20.70 10.23 -10.62
CA ASP A 288 20.36 9.92 -9.21
C ASP A 288 18.89 9.53 -8.95
N CYS A 289 18.02 9.51 -9.97
CA CYS A 289 16.68 8.92 -9.84
C CYS A 289 16.71 7.38 -9.82
N GLU A 290 17.83 6.78 -10.25
CA GLU A 290 18.11 5.35 -10.09
C GLU A 290 18.57 5.08 -8.65
N ASP A 291 17.68 4.52 -7.83
CA ASP A 291 17.96 4.09 -6.47
C ASP A 291 17.50 2.65 -6.29
N ALA A 292 18.35 1.72 -6.73
CA ALA A 292 18.10 0.29 -6.58
C ALA A 292 17.96 -0.13 -5.10
N ASP A 293 18.50 0.65 -4.16
CA ASP A 293 18.42 0.37 -2.72
C ASP A 293 17.17 0.95 -2.04
N LEU A 294 16.33 1.67 -2.76
CA LEU A 294 15.15 2.33 -2.19
C LEU A 294 14.23 1.40 -1.38
N PRO A 295 13.93 0.15 -1.78
CA PRO A 295 13.12 -0.76 -0.97
C PRO A 295 13.76 -1.06 0.39
N PHE A 296 15.09 -1.22 0.42
CA PHE A 296 15.84 -1.52 1.64
C PHE A 296 15.95 -0.31 2.55
N ARG A 297 16.22 0.86 1.96
CA ARG A 297 16.26 2.14 2.67
C ARG A 297 14.91 2.45 3.31
N LEU A 298 13.82 2.26 2.56
CA LEU A 298 12.47 2.46 3.07
C LEU A 298 12.15 1.50 4.20
N HIS A 299 12.47 0.21 4.05
CA HIS A 299 12.30 -0.76 5.13
C HIS A 299 13.05 -0.32 6.41
N ALA A 300 14.33 0.03 6.29
CA ALA A 300 15.14 0.49 7.41
C ALA A 300 14.58 1.77 8.08
N TRP A 301 14.00 2.69 7.30
CA TRP A 301 13.31 3.86 7.85
C TRP A 301 12.03 3.48 8.59
N CYS A 302 11.25 2.55 8.05
CA CYS A 302 10.03 2.10 8.71
C CYS A 302 10.32 1.39 10.04
N GLU A 303 11.39 0.59 10.13
CA GLU A 303 11.85 -0.02 11.39
C GLU A 303 12.29 1.04 12.43
N GLN A 304 12.81 2.18 11.98
CA GLN A 304 13.17 3.31 12.87
C GLN A 304 11.94 4.13 13.34
N GLY A 305 10.78 3.95 12.71
CA GLY A 305 9.56 4.70 13.03
C GLY A 305 9.72 6.22 12.82
N ALA A 306 9.10 7.01 13.70
CA ALA A 306 9.12 8.47 13.65
C ALA A 306 10.52 9.10 13.58
N ALA A 307 11.55 8.44 14.13
CA ALA A 307 12.92 8.92 14.10
C ALA A 307 13.51 9.02 12.68
N ALA A 308 12.96 8.29 11.70
CA ALA A 308 13.41 8.34 10.32
C ALA A 308 12.91 9.57 9.54
N LYS A 309 11.93 10.33 10.08
CA LYS A 309 11.29 11.43 9.36
C LYS A 309 12.29 12.44 8.77
N PRO A 310 13.33 12.93 9.50
CA PRO A 310 14.31 13.85 8.93
C PRO A 310 15.11 13.24 7.74
N ALA A 311 15.37 11.94 7.77
CA ALA A 311 16.07 11.25 6.69
C ALA A 311 15.18 11.09 5.45
N ILE A 312 13.89 10.78 5.64
CA ILE A 312 12.87 10.75 4.58
C ILE A 312 12.72 12.13 3.95
N ASP A 313 12.59 13.17 4.77
CA ASP A 313 12.44 14.57 4.32
C ASP A 313 13.61 15.00 3.45
N ARG A 314 14.83 14.69 3.89
CA ARG A 314 16.05 14.96 3.12
C ARG A 314 16.06 14.20 1.79
N TYR A 315 15.67 12.93 1.81
CA TYR A 315 15.62 12.10 0.61
C TYR A 315 14.63 12.66 -0.41
N ILE A 316 13.39 12.93 -0.02
CA ILE A 316 12.33 13.48 -0.90
C ILE A 316 12.78 14.83 -1.49
N LYS A 317 13.27 15.75 -0.66
CA LYS A 317 13.80 17.05 -1.14
C LYS A 317 14.94 16.88 -2.14
N THR A 318 15.87 15.97 -1.87
CA THR A 318 17.05 15.77 -2.72
C THR A 318 16.67 15.12 -4.03
N PHE A 319 15.93 14.00 -4.00
CA PHE A 319 15.50 13.24 -5.17
C PHE A 319 14.71 14.12 -6.14
N PHE A 320 13.60 14.68 -5.66
CA PHE A 320 12.71 15.47 -6.50
C PHE A 320 13.30 16.85 -6.84
N GLY A 321 14.10 17.44 -5.95
CA GLY A 321 14.78 18.70 -6.21
C GLY A 321 15.81 18.59 -7.33
N LYS A 322 16.59 17.50 -7.37
CA LYS A 322 17.52 17.21 -8.48
C LYS A 322 16.76 17.02 -9.79
N GLN A 323 15.70 16.20 -9.80
CA GLN A 323 14.90 15.99 -11.00
C GLN A 323 14.26 17.28 -11.53
N LYS A 324 13.68 18.09 -10.65
CA LYS A 324 13.05 19.36 -11.03
C LYS A 324 14.03 20.33 -11.70
N ARG A 325 15.29 20.38 -11.23
CA ARG A 325 16.35 21.21 -11.84
C ARG A 325 16.92 20.63 -13.14
N PHE A 326 16.80 19.32 -13.33
CA PHE A 326 17.27 18.62 -14.53
C PHE A 326 16.31 18.81 -15.73
N ALA A 327 15.00 18.79 -15.47
CA ALA A 327 13.95 18.85 -16.51
C ALA A 327 14.02 20.03 -17.51
N PRO A 328 14.52 21.24 -17.19
CA PRO A 328 14.69 22.32 -18.16
C PRO A 328 15.83 22.09 -19.19
N HIS A 329 16.81 21.24 -18.88
CA HIS A 329 18.02 21.08 -19.70
C HIS A 329 17.95 19.92 -20.70
N ALA A 330 16.96 19.04 -20.56
CA ALA A 330 16.79 17.87 -21.42
C ALA A 330 15.99 18.13 -22.72
N GLN A 331 15.68 19.39 -23.04
CA GLN A 331 14.99 19.81 -24.28
C GLN A 331 15.94 20.37 -25.36
N ALA A 332 17.26 20.32 -25.15
CA ALA A 332 18.24 20.96 -26.02
C ALA A 332 19.12 20.00 -26.87
N THR A 333 18.71 18.76 -27.07
CA THR A 333 19.43 17.80 -27.94
C THR A 333 18.51 17.02 -28.83
#